data_AF-A0A3D4WC10-F1
#
_entry.id   AF-A0A3D4WC10-F1
#
_cell.length_a   1.000
_cell.length_b   1.000
_cell.length_c   1.000
_cell.angle_alpha   90.00
_cell.angle_beta   90.00
_cell.angle_gamma   90.00
#
_symmetry.space_group_name_H-M   'P 1'
#
loop_
_entity.id
_entity.type
_entity.pdbx_description
1 polymer ?
#
loop_
_entity_poly.entity_id
_entity_poly.type
_entity_poly.pdbx_seq_one_letter_code
_entity_poly.pdbx_strand_id
1 'polypeptide(L)'
;MKRISLLAPVLLALVFCGHIRAQHPAVIDRIIAEGKTNNQTMQHLDILCNRFGGRLVGSDAYENAAEWAASRFREWGMQVEMDEAGSVPVGFNRGPWFGRMMGEQSMTLHFVTPSYTSGTK
;
A
#
# COMPACT_ATOMS: atom_id res chain seq x y z
N MET A 1 57.47 32.78 -4.47
CA MET A 1 56.60 32.63 -5.65
C MET A 1 55.81 31.31 -5.71
N LYS A 2 56.25 30.20 -5.11
CA LYS A 2 55.55 28.89 -5.17
C LYS A 2 54.26 28.74 -4.30
N ARG A 3 54.01 29.66 -3.34
CA ARG A 3 52.84 29.59 -2.44
C ARG A 3 51.55 30.15 -3.06
N ILE A 4 51.67 31.07 -4.02
CA ILE A 4 50.51 31.69 -4.70
C ILE A 4 49.96 30.77 -5.80
N SER A 5 50.83 29.96 -6.44
CA SER A 5 50.45 29.00 -7.49
C SER A 5 49.58 27.83 -7.00
N LEU A 6 49.55 27.53 -5.69
CA LEU A 6 48.70 26.50 -5.10
C LEU A 6 47.29 27.01 -4.71
N LEU A 7 47.09 28.32 -4.60
CA LEU A 7 45.81 28.92 -4.20
C LEU A 7 44.79 28.94 -5.35
N ALA A 8 45.25 29.11 -6.59
CA ALA A 8 44.39 29.15 -7.78
C ALA A 8 43.58 27.86 -8.03
N PRO A 9 44.18 26.64 -7.98
CA PRO A 9 43.40 25.41 -8.17
C PRO A 9 42.45 25.12 -6.99
N VAL A 10 42.79 25.56 -5.77
CA VAL A 10 41.91 25.43 -4.58
C VAL A 10 40.68 26.32 -4.71
N LEU A 11 40.87 27.57 -5.16
CA LEU A 11 39.76 28.50 -5.40
C LEU A 11 38.84 27.99 -6.52
N LEU A 12 39.41 27.41 -7.58
CA LEU A 12 38.66 26.82 -8.69
C LEU A 12 37.86 25.57 -8.25
N ALA A 13 38.43 24.73 -7.38
CA ALA A 13 37.74 23.59 -6.80
C ALA A 13 36.59 23.99 -5.86
N LEU A 14 36.75 25.07 -5.09
CA LEU A 14 35.70 25.62 -4.23
C LEU A 14 34.51 26.18 -5.02
N VAL A 15 34.77 26.83 -6.15
CA VAL A 15 33.71 27.31 -7.07
C VAL A 15 32.95 26.14 -7.69
N PHE A 16 33.64 25.05 -8.08
CA PHE A 16 32.99 23.84 -8.60
C PHE A 16 32.18 23.09 -7.55
N CYS A 17 32.57 23.12 -6.27
CA CYS A 17 31.84 22.48 -5.18
C CYS A 17 30.50 23.18 -4.86
N GLY A 18 30.41 24.50 -5.11
CA GLY A 18 29.20 25.29 -4.88
C GLY A 18 28.01 25.00 -5.83
N HIS A 19 28.22 24.20 -6.88
CA HIS A 19 27.18 23.85 -7.85
C HIS A 19 26.45 22.53 -7.54
N ILE A 20 26.81 21.85 -6.45
CA ILE A 20 26.07 20.66 -6.01
C ILE A 20 24.82 21.12 -5.25
N ARG A 21 23.76 21.48 -5.98
CA ARG A 21 22.44 21.66 -5.38
C ARG A 21 21.87 20.29 -5.05
N ALA A 22 22.05 19.86 -3.80
CA ALA A 22 21.30 18.75 -3.24
C ALA A 22 19.80 18.99 -3.46
N GLN A 23 19.11 17.98 -4.02
CA GLN A 23 17.67 17.86 -4.36
C GLN A 23 16.89 19.20 -4.39
N HIS A 24 16.65 19.67 -5.62
CA HIS A 24 16.07 20.99 -5.91
C HIS A 24 14.64 21.15 -5.36
N PRO A 25 14.30 22.32 -4.75
CA PRO A 25 12.93 22.64 -4.32
C PRO A 25 11.85 22.39 -5.39
N ALA A 26 12.16 22.62 -6.67
CA ALA A 26 11.22 22.41 -7.77
C ALA A 26 10.76 20.95 -7.95
N VAL A 27 11.58 19.94 -7.58
CA VAL A 27 11.15 18.54 -7.64
C VAL A 27 10.15 18.26 -6.53
N ILE A 28 10.41 18.77 -5.32
CA ILE A 28 9.52 18.65 -4.16
C ILE A 28 8.18 19.34 -4.48
N ASP A 29 8.23 20.56 -5.01
CA ASP A 29 7.03 21.31 -5.39
C ASP A 29 6.19 20.57 -6.43
N ARG A 30 6.83 19.90 -7.41
CA ARG A 30 6.14 19.07 -8.40
C ARG A 30 5.49 17.83 -7.79
N ILE A 31 6.16 17.14 -6.86
CA ILE A 31 5.58 15.98 -6.16
C ILE A 31 4.35 16.42 -5.35
N ILE A 32 4.45 17.55 -4.65
CA ILE A 32 3.33 18.11 -3.88
C ILE A 32 2.18 18.52 -4.80
N ALA A 33 2.49 19.16 -5.94
CA ALA A 33 1.48 19.53 -6.93
C ALA A 33 0.76 18.30 -7.47
N GLU A 34 1.49 17.27 -7.90
CA GLU A 34 0.93 16.01 -8.40
C GLU A 34 0.00 15.36 -7.36
N GLY A 35 0.43 15.28 -6.10
CA GLY A 35 -0.37 14.75 -5.00
C GLY A 35 -1.61 15.58 -4.65
N LYS A 36 -1.70 16.84 -5.10
CA LYS A 36 -2.87 17.71 -4.91
C LYS A 36 -3.80 17.74 -6.12
N THR A 37 -3.26 17.66 -7.33
CA THR A 37 -4.03 17.86 -8.57
C THR A 37 -4.36 16.55 -9.29
N ASN A 38 -3.57 15.50 -9.11
CA ASN A 38 -3.76 14.20 -9.78
C ASN A 38 -3.77 13.02 -8.80
N ASN A 39 -4.35 13.24 -7.62
CA ASN A 39 -4.43 12.23 -6.58
C ASN A 39 -5.49 11.17 -6.89
N GLN A 40 -5.10 9.90 -6.91
CA GLN A 40 -6.00 8.75 -7.18
C GLN A 40 -6.35 7.94 -5.92
N THR A 41 -5.98 8.41 -4.72
CA THR A 41 -6.16 7.68 -3.45
C THR A 41 -7.58 7.16 -3.25
N MET A 42 -8.59 7.99 -3.50
CA MET A 42 -9.98 7.59 -3.29
C MET A 42 -10.46 6.53 -4.28
N GLN A 43 -9.94 6.52 -5.51
CA GLN A 43 -10.25 5.50 -6.51
C GLN A 43 -9.64 4.16 -6.11
N HIS A 44 -8.39 4.16 -5.63
CA HIS A 44 -7.75 2.96 -5.12
C HIS A 44 -8.44 2.44 -3.86
N LEU A 45 -8.83 3.35 -2.96
CA LEU A 45 -9.58 3.00 -1.74
C LEU A 45 -10.93 2.36 -2.07
N ASP A 46 -11.65 2.87 -3.07
CA ASP A 46 -12.93 2.29 -3.51
C ASP A 46 -12.76 0.84 -3.97
N ILE A 47 -11.74 0.55 -4.78
CA ILE A 47 -11.45 -0.82 -5.21
C ILE A 47 -11.12 -1.70 -3.99
N LEU A 48 -10.23 -1.25 -3.11
CA LEU A 48 -9.84 -2.03 -1.94
C LEU A 48 -11.02 -2.29 -1.01
N CYS A 49 -11.83 -1.29 -0.70
CA CYS A 49 -12.89 -1.39 0.30
C CYS A 49 -14.19 -1.95 -0.24
N ASN A 50 -14.61 -1.55 -1.44
CA ASN A 50 -15.95 -1.86 -1.96
C ASN A 50 -15.93 -3.03 -2.96
N ARG A 51 -14.83 -3.24 -3.69
CA ARG A 51 -14.69 -4.41 -4.57
C ARG A 51 -14.15 -5.64 -3.85
N PHE A 52 -13.05 -5.51 -3.09
CA PHE A 52 -12.47 -6.65 -2.37
C PHE A 52 -13.01 -6.80 -0.94
N GLY A 53 -13.16 -5.71 -0.19
CA GLY A 53 -13.71 -5.75 1.16
C GLY A 53 -12.77 -6.38 2.19
N GLY A 54 -13.27 -7.30 3.02
CA GLY A 54 -12.51 -7.90 4.13
C GLY A 54 -11.39 -8.84 3.67
N ARG A 55 -10.14 -8.37 3.75
CA ARG A 55 -8.92 -9.08 3.32
C ARG A 55 -8.26 -9.86 4.46
N LEU A 56 -8.98 -10.84 5.02
CA LEU A 56 -8.40 -11.72 6.04
C LEU A 56 -7.30 -12.60 5.44
N VAL A 57 -6.28 -12.92 6.24
CA VAL A 57 -5.17 -13.78 5.80
C VAL A 57 -5.72 -15.14 5.33
N GLY A 58 -5.26 -15.60 4.16
CA GLY A 58 -5.73 -16.85 3.56
C GLY A 58 -7.15 -16.78 2.97
N SER A 59 -7.74 -15.59 2.80
CA SER A 59 -8.96 -15.41 2.01
C SER A 59 -8.63 -15.05 0.56
N ASP A 60 -9.59 -15.32 -0.33
CA ASP A 60 -9.45 -14.95 -1.75
C ASP A 60 -9.39 -13.43 -1.90
N ALA A 61 -10.10 -12.70 -1.05
CA ALA A 61 -10.10 -11.23 -1.07
C ALA A 61 -8.71 -10.66 -0.75
N TYR A 62 -7.94 -11.29 0.15
CA TYR A 62 -6.57 -10.90 0.45
C TYR A 62 -5.67 -11.10 -0.77
N GLU A 63 -5.68 -12.31 -1.36
CA GLU A 63 -4.83 -12.65 -2.50
C GLU A 63 -5.12 -11.74 -3.70
N ASN A 64 -6.39 -11.63 -4.09
CA ASN A 64 -6.81 -10.80 -5.22
C ASN A 64 -6.45 -9.32 -5.01
N ALA A 65 -6.51 -8.81 -3.78
CA ALA A 65 -6.13 -7.42 -3.50
C ALA A 65 -4.61 -7.22 -3.57
N ALA A 66 -3.82 -8.20 -3.13
CA ALA A 66 -2.37 -8.19 -3.22
C ALA A 66 -1.90 -8.23 -4.68
N GLU A 67 -2.48 -9.13 -5.49
CA GLU A 67 -2.23 -9.21 -6.93
C GLU A 67 -2.65 -7.92 -7.66
N TRP A 68 -3.78 -7.33 -7.29
CA TRP A 68 -4.22 -6.05 -7.85
C TRP A 68 -3.24 -4.91 -7.54
N ALA A 69 -2.77 -4.81 -6.30
CA ALA A 69 -1.77 -3.81 -5.92
C ALA A 69 -0.46 -4.01 -6.69
N ALA A 70 -0.01 -5.25 -6.84
CA ALA A 70 1.16 -5.59 -7.66
C ALA A 70 0.97 -5.18 -9.13
N SER A 71 -0.22 -5.39 -9.69
CA SER A 71 -0.58 -4.94 -11.05
C SER A 71 -0.43 -3.42 -11.19
N ARG A 72 -0.93 -2.64 -10.21
CA ARG A 72 -0.82 -1.16 -10.24
C ARG A 72 0.64 -0.71 -10.24
N PHE A 73 1.47 -1.30 -9.38
CA PHE A 73 2.90 -0.97 -9.35
C PHE A 73 3.60 -1.30 -10.68
N ARG A 74 3.29 -2.43 -11.31
CA ARG A 74 3.83 -2.79 -12.64
C ARG A 74 3.38 -1.80 -13.71
N GLU A 75 2.11 -1.39 -13.70
CA GLU A 75 1.57 -0.39 -14.64
C GLU A 75 2.24 0.98 -14.48
N TRP A 76 2.69 1.33 -13.28
CA TRP A 76 3.48 2.54 -13.04
C TRP A 76 4.97 2.40 -13.43
N GLY A 77 5.37 1.25 -13.99
CA GLY A 77 6.71 1.00 -14.48
C GLY A 77 7.71 0.52 -13.42
N MET A 78 7.23 0.05 -12.27
CA MET A 78 8.09 -0.48 -11.21
C MET A 78 8.48 -1.95 -11.47
N GLN A 79 9.66 -2.35 -11.00
CA GLN A 79 9.96 -3.77 -10.81
C GLN A 79 9.20 -4.24 -9.55
N VAL A 80 8.45 -5.34 -9.68
CA VAL A 80 7.56 -5.82 -8.63
C VAL A 80 7.82 -7.28 -8.36
N GLU A 81 8.21 -7.57 -7.12
CA GLU A 81 8.39 -8.89 -6.56
C GLU A 81 7.37 -9.07 -5.43
N MET A 82 6.75 -10.24 -5.38
CA MET A 82 5.78 -10.60 -4.34
C MET A 82 6.43 -11.60 -3.40
N ASP A 83 6.72 -11.16 -2.19
CA ASP A 83 7.34 -12.01 -1.16
C ASP A 83 6.27 -12.78 -0.39
N GLU A 84 6.51 -14.08 -0.19
CA GLU A 84 5.66 -14.90 0.66
C GLU A 84 5.75 -14.44 2.12
N ALA A 85 4.63 -13.99 2.70
CA ALA A 85 4.55 -13.61 4.11
C ALA A 85 4.42 -14.82 5.05
N GLY A 86 3.91 -15.94 4.54
CA GLY A 86 3.78 -17.22 5.25
C GLY A 86 2.54 -18.00 4.82
N SER A 87 2.41 -19.21 5.36
CA SER A 87 1.32 -20.13 5.05
C SER A 87 0.31 -20.25 6.19
N VAL A 88 -0.99 -20.33 5.85
CA VAL A 88 -2.03 -20.79 6.78
C VAL A 88 -2.45 -22.23 6.43
N PRO A 89 -2.73 -23.11 7.40
CA PRO A 89 -3.06 -24.51 7.11
C PRO A 89 -4.37 -24.66 6.32
N VAL A 90 -5.32 -23.74 6.49
CA VAL A 90 -6.63 -23.76 5.85
C VAL A 90 -7.00 -22.34 5.47
N GLY A 91 -7.38 -22.13 4.20
CA GLY A 91 -7.91 -20.86 3.72
C GLY A 91 -9.27 -20.53 4.32
N PHE A 92 -9.64 -19.24 4.34
CA PHE A 92 -10.88 -18.79 4.96
C PHE A 92 -11.60 -17.76 4.11
N ASN A 93 -12.71 -18.17 3.51
CA ASN A 93 -13.70 -17.27 2.92
C ASN A 93 -14.95 -17.28 3.77
N ARG A 94 -15.35 -16.11 4.28
CA ARG A 94 -16.51 -16.01 5.16
C ARG A 94 -17.79 -16.27 4.37
N GLY A 95 -18.48 -17.35 4.72
CA GLY A 95 -19.81 -17.66 4.22
C GLY A 95 -20.92 -16.86 4.93
N PRO A 96 -22.20 -17.15 4.62
CA PRO A 96 -23.33 -16.52 5.29
C PRO A 96 -23.39 -16.89 6.78
N TRP A 97 -23.96 -15.99 7.58
CA TRP A 97 -24.30 -16.26 8.98
C TRP A 97 -25.67 -15.69 9.30
N PHE A 98 -26.45 -16.47 10.05
CA PHE A 98 -27.79 -16.10 10.48
C PHE A 98 -28.15 -16.93 11.71
N GLY A 99 -29.06 -16.42 12.53
CA GLY A 99 -29.49 -17.10 13.74
C GLY A 99 -30.72 -16.44 14.34
N ARG A 100 -31.49 -17.23 15.08
CA ARG A 100 -32.76 -16.84 15.67
C ARG A 100 -32.86 -17.43 17.06
N MET A 101 -33.37 -16.65 18.01
CA MET A 101 -33.78 -17.16 19.31
C MET A 101 -35.09 -17.94 19.17
N MET A 102 -35.12 -19.17 19.70
CA MET A 102 -36.30 -20.03 19.72
C MET A 102 -36.98 -19.95 21.09
N GLY A 103 -38.32 -19.91 21.12
CA GLY A 103 -39.11 -19.80 22.36
C GLY A 103 -40.34 -18.91 22.18
N GLU A 104 -41.07 -18.64 23.27
CA GLU A 104 -42.28 -17.79 23.24
C GLU A 104 -42.00 -16.39 22.70
N GLN A 105 -40.82 -15.82 23.00
CA GLN A 105 -40.35 -14.54 22.48
C GLN A 105 -39.25 -14.78 21.43
N SER A 106 -39.66 -15.19 20.23
CA SER A 106 -38.72 -15.39 19.13
C SER A 106 -38.19 -14.07 18.56
N MET A 107 -36.88 -13.98 18.30
CA MET A 107 -36.25 -12.83 17.61
C MET A 107 -35.09 -13.24 16.71
N THR A 108 -34.86 -12.47 15.64
CA THR A 108 -33.65 -12.59 14.80
C THR A 108 -32.44 -12.03 15.55
N LEU A 109 -31.32 -12.76 15.51
CA LEU A 109 -30.08 -12.33 16.15
C LEU A 109 -29.20 -11.58 15.16
N HIS A 110 -28.61 -10.47 15.60
CA HIS A 110 -27.57 -9.76 14.87
C HIS A 110 -26.21 -10.08 15.51
N PHE A 111 -25.42 -10.91 14.85
CA PHE A 111 -24.11 -11.36 15.31
C PHE A 111 -23.18 -11.55 14.12
N VAL A 112 -21.94 -11.93 14.37
CA VAL A 112 -20.97 -12.40 13.37
C VAL A 112 -20.30 -13.66 13.88
N THR A 113 -19.88 -14.54 12.98
CA THR A 113 -19.10 -15.73 13.36
C THR A 113 -17.63 -15.37 13.57
N PRO A 114 -16.91 -16.00 14.51
CA PRO A 114 -15.47 -15.84 14.59
C PRO A 114 -14.80 -16.22 13.26
N SER A 115 -13.67 -15.62 12.95
CA SER A 115 -12.88 -15.99 11.76
C SER A 115 -12.29 -17.39 11.91
N TYR A 116 -12.06 -18.08 10.78
CA TYR A 116 -11.44 -19.42 10.72
C TYR A 116 -12.23 -20.54 11.43
N THR A 117 -13.51 -20.33 11.72
CA THR A 117 -14.38 -21.40 12.23
C THR A 117 -15.07 -22.12 11.08
N SER A 118 -15.19 -23.44 11.21
CA SER A 118 -16.04 -24.25 10.31
C SER A 118 -17.50 -23.81 10.36
N GLY A 119 -18.21 -23.92 9.24
CA GLY A 119 -19.65 -23.72 9.20
C GLY A 119 -20.42 -24.77 10.00
N THR A 120 -21.66 -24.45 10.36
CA THR A 120 -22.61 -25.41 10.92
C THR A 120 -23.18 -26.29 9.81
N LYS A 121 -23.54 -27.54 10.14
CA LYS A 121 -24.28 -28.43 9.23
C LYS A 121 -25.76 -28.08 9.17
#